data_AF-A0A139AX48-F1
#
_entry.id   AF-A0A139AX48-F1
#
_cell.length_a   1.000
_cell.length_b   1.000
_cell.length_c   1.000
_cell.angle_alpha   90.00
_cell.angle_beta   90.00
_cell.angle_gamma   90.00
#
_symmetry.space_group_name_H-M   'P 1'
#
loop_
_entity.id
_entity.type
_entity.pdbx_description
1 polymer ?
#
loop_
_entity_poly.entity_id
_entity_poly.type
_entity_poly.pdbx_seq_one_letter_code
_entity_poly.pdbx_strand_id
1 'polypeptide(L)'
;MATAAGMATPSPSPTTKTHPPDTRTVRELFDALRPKLEEITALDMAQSTLSWDQLVMMPPQAGPLRSQQLAVLAGVTHERRSDPALGKLIKEIVARKDSGEFEELGEYERSTIRLAHRSYLRDSLLPTPLATRMAALSSRGYEVWATARERSDWGMFVPVLREWVECKRDWKECVQGNVGGVYDFLLDGYEIGFTSARLDVIFAYLKKELIPLIRAVSGKPPPDTSFMQGAFDVDEQTKVNHRISRDMGFDTTAGRLDTSLHPFTTGSSVDVRMTTRYKPDELMEGITGTVHETGHALYDQGINKEYAMLPGAWPLSTGVHESQSLFWERMICLSPEFWHHYAPILREHFPTIPAVPISAWHRAVNASKPGFIRVEADELTYPMHVILRYEIERDLVEGMLDPVDVPKVWADKIQEYLGITPPNDAVGALQDMHWGQGLVGYFPTYTLGAIMASMFYKKAQEAIPDLSGQVSRGEFKQLREWLRVKIHNTGSLCRNADELCVRVCGSPIDPELFVNYLKDKFGKLYGVDAYKL
;
A
#
# COMPACT_ATOMS: atom_id res chain seq x y z
N MET A 1 37.81 62.77 -35.19
CA MET A 1 37.63 63.14 -33.77
C MET A 1 36.78 62.07 -33.12
N ALA A 2 37.40 61.26 -32.26
CA ALA A 2 36.79 60.09 -31.63
C ALA A 2 35.87 60.52 -30.47
N THR A 3 34.62 60.08 -30.50
CA THR A 3 33.66 60.25 -29.40
C THR A 3 33.74 59.04 -28.46
N ALA A 4 33.99 59.33 -27.18
CA ALA A 4 34.26 58.39 -26.12
C ALA A 4 33.06 57.48 -25.79
N ALA A 5 33.37 56.19 -25.60
CA ALA A 5 32.45 55.20 -25.06
C ALA A 5 32.27 55.41 -23.54
N GLY A 6 31.02 55.58 -23.11
CA GLY A 6 30.65 55.55 -21.69
C GLY A 6 30.58 54.11 -21.19
N MET A 7 31.42 53.76 -20.23
CA MET A 7 31.34 52.50 -19.47
C MET A 7 30.15 52.58 -18.50
N ALA A 8 29.16 51.71 -18.69
CA ALA A 8 28.12 51.47 -17.69
C ALA A 8 28.68 50.59 -16.56
N THR A 9 28.56 51.05 -15.32
CA THR A 9 28.89 50.29 -14.12
C THR A 9 27.85 49.19 -13.88
N PRO A 10 28.25 47.95 -13.51
CA PRO A 10 27.30 46.90 -13.17
C PRO A 10 26.65 47.19 -11.81
N SER A 11 25.32 47.11 -11.75
CA SER A 11 24.55 47.14 -10.49
C SER A 11 24.97 45.99 -9.58
N PRO A 12 25.11 46.20 -8.26
CA PRO A 12 25.48 45.14 -7.33
C PRO A 12 24.38 44.08 -7.25
N SER A 13 24.76 42.82 -7.45
CA SER A 13 23.93 41.65 -7.19
C SER A 13 23.39 41.68 -5.74
N PRO A 14 22.15 41.25 -5.48
CA PRO A 14 21.60 41.24 -4.14
C PRO A 14 22.42 40.29 -3.27
N THR A 15 23.12 40.85 -2.28
CA THR A 15 23.81 40.10 -1.23
C THR A 15 22.79 39.21 -0.52
N THR A 16 22.94 37.90 -0.64
CA THR A 16 22.26 36.91 0.19
C THR A 16 22.56 37.26 1.64
N LYS A 17 21.54 37.70 2.38
CA LYS A 17 21.64 37.87 3.84
C LYS A 17 21.87 36.49 4.43
N THR A 18 23.11 36.15 4.75
CA THR A 18 23.43 35.00 5.58
C THR A 18 22.90 35.29 6.97
N HIS A 19 21.82 34.61 7.36
CA HIS A 19 21.41 34.62 8.76
C HIS A 19 22.56 34.04 9.60
N PRO A 20 22.84 34.58 10.80
CA PRO A 20 23.82 33.99 11.68
C PRO A 20 23.47 32.52 11.95
N PRO A 21 24.47 31.63 12.01
CA PRO A 21 24.23 30.21 12.24
C PRO A 21 23.47 30.00 13.54
N ASP A 22 22.51 29.08 13.52
CA ASP A 22 21.73 28.74 14.72
C ASP A 22 22.68 28.20 15.80
N THR A 23 22.69 28.82 16.98
CA THR A 23 23.66 28.46 18.03
C THR A 23 23.27 27.21 18.81
N ARG A 24 22.06 26.68 18.58
CA ARG A 24 21.58 25.45 19.22
C ARG A 24 22.34 24.23 18.73
N THR A 25 22.52 23.22 19.58
CA THR A 25 23.06 21.90 19.19
C THR A 25 22.06 21.12 18.33
N VAL A 26 22.50 20.05 17.66
CA VAL A 26 21.58 19.15 16.92
C VAL A 26 20.48 18.58 17.81
N ARG A 27 20.81 18.20 19.06
CA ARG A 27 19.84 17.74 20.06
C ARG A 27 18.78 18.80 20.35
N GLU A 28 19.19 20.02 20.69
CA GLU A 28 18.27 21.13 20.98
C GLU A 28 17.39 21.50 19.77
N LEU A 29 17.93 21.38 18.56
CA LEU A 29 17.16 21.57 17.32
C LEU A 29 16.11 20.47 17.14
N PHE A 30 16.46 19.21 17.40
CA PHE A 30 15.52 18.09 17.34
C PHE A 30 14.43 18.21 18.40
N ASP A 31 14.77 18.59 19.63
CA ASP A 31 13.82 18.78 20.72
C ASP A 31 12.83 19.92 20.41
N ALA A 32 13.23 20.92 19.63
CA ALA A 32 12.34 21.95 19.10
C ALA A 32 11.51 21.49 17.88
N LEU A 33 12.01 20.53 17.08
CA LEU A 33 11.35 19.98 15.91
C LEU A 33 10.25 18.98 16.30
N ARG A 34 10.55 18.08 17.25
CA ARG A 34 9.66 17.01 17.72
C ARG A 34 8.22 17.46 17.97
N PRO A 35 7.94 18.48 18.83
CA PRO A 35 6.56 18.86 19.13
C PRO A 35 5.78 19.38 17.90
N LYS A 36 6.46 19.97 16.91
CA LYS A 36 5.82 20.39 15.65
C LYS A 36 5.42 19.20 14.79
N LEU A 37 6.25 18.16 14.75
CA LEU A 37 5.92 16.93 14.04
C LEU A 37 4.79 16.17 14.75
N GLU A 38 4.82 16.10 16.08
CA GLU A 38 3.77 15.49 16.88
C GLU A 38 2.42 16.22 16.72
N GLU A 39 2.41 17.56 16.62
CA GLU A 39 1.21 18.35 16.30
C GLU A 39 0.63 17.97 14.93
N ILE A 40 1.46 17.91 13.88
CA ILE A 40 1.04 17.50 12.54
C ILE A 40 0.44 16.10 12.57
N THR A 41 1.13 15.14 13.20
CA THR A 41 0.63 13.77 13.38
C THR A 41 -0.72 13.74 14.09
N ALA A 42 -0.90 14.51 15.17
CA ALA A 42 -2.15 14.54 15.91
C ALA A 42 -3.32 15.02 15.05
N LEU A 43 -3.08 16.03 14.19
CA LEU A 43 -4.08 16.52 13.24
C LEU A 43 -4.41 15.45 12.18
N ASP A 44 -3.40 14.77 11.64
CA ASP A 44 -3.58 13.66 10.69
C ASP A 44 -4.40 12.51 11.29
N MET A 45 -4.10 12.10 12.53
CA MET A 45 -4.84 11.05 13.23
C MET A 45 -6.29 11.44 13.52
N ALA A 46 -6.54 12.71 13.87
CA ALA A 46 -7.90 13.22 14.02
C ALA A 46 -8.67 13.18 12.69
N GLN A 47 -8.02 13.56 11.58
CA GLN A 47 -8.61 13.47 10.25
C GLN A 47 -8.91 12.02 9.86
N SER A 48 -8.01 11.09 10.18
CA SER A 48 -8.18 9.67 9.96
C SER A 48 -9.39 9.11 10.73
N THR A 49 -9.58 9.54 11.97
CA THR A 49 -10.74 9.14 12.80
C THR A 49 -12.05 9.63 12.21
N LEU A 50 -12.10 10.88 11.73
CA LEU A 50 -13.28 11.43 11.06
C LEU A 50 -13.58 10.71 9.74
N SER A 51 -12.54 10.29 9.03
CA SER A 51 -12.65 9.52 7.78
C SER A 51 -13.15 8.10 8.04
N TRP A 52 -12.66 7.44 9.10
CA TRP A 52 -13.18 6.16 9.57
C TRP A 52 -14.67 6.27 9.92
N ASP A 53 -15.05 7.28 10.72
CA ASP A 53 -16.45 7.47 11.11
C ASP A 53 -17.35 7.65 9.88
N GLN A 54 -16.87 8.41 8.88
CA GLN A 54 -17.57 8.65 7.63
C GLN A 54 -17.91 7.36 6.87
N LEU A 55 -17.04 6.35 6.96
CA LEU A 55 -17.15 5.09 6.23
C LEU A 55 -17.83 3.97 7.03
N VAL A 56 -18.08 4.17 8.33
CA VAL A 56 -18.54 3.11 9.24
C VAL A 56 -19.79 3.49 10.02
N MET A 57 -19.77 4.62 10.73
CA MET A 57 -20.80 4.95 11.74
C MET A 57 -21.67 6.17 11.35
N MET A 58 -21.19 7.00 10.42
CA MET A 58 -21.78 8.31 10.14
C MET A 58 -23.20 8.19 9.55
N PRO A 59 -24.19 8.95 10.09
CA PRO A 59 -25.52 9.01 9.50
C PRO A 59 -25.50 9.56 8.06
N PRO A 60 -26.35 9.07 7.15
CA PRO A 60 -26.31 9.47 5.73
C PRO A 60 -26.43 10.98 5.45
N GLN A 61 -27.15 11.72 6.28
CA GLN A 61 -27.35 13.17 6.09
C GLN A 61 -26.15 14.03 6.53
N ALA A 62 -25.18 13.46 7.25
CA ALA A 62 -24.05 14.22 7.80
C ALA A 62 -22.94 14.51 6.77
N GLY A 63 -23.00 13.92 5.57
CA GLY A 63 -21.98 14.03 4.52
C GLY A 63 -21.48 15.47 4.27
N PRO A 64 -22.36 16.45 3.96
CA PRO A 64 -21.93 17.82 3.69
C PRO A 64 -21.17 18.47 4.85
N LEU A 65 -21.59 18.24 6.10
CA LEU A 65 -20.91 18.78 7.28
C LEU A 65 -19.58 18.06 7.54
N ARG A 66 -19.52 16.73 7.35
CA ARG A 66 -18.28 15.96 7.47
C ARG A 66 -17.23 16.44 6.46
N SER A 67 -17.62 16.67 5.21
CA SER A 67 -16.71 17.21 4.19
C SER A 67 -16.15 18.58 4.59
N GLN A 68 -16.96 19.46 5.19
CA GLN A 68 -16.48 20.75 5.70
C GLN A 68 -15.49 20.60 6.86
N GLN A 69 -15.75 19.69 7.81
CA GLN A 69 -14.84 19.40 8.93
C GLN A 69 -13.48 18.92 8.42
N LEU A 70 -13.47 17.97 7.49
CA LEU A 70 -12.25 17.43 6.88
C LEU A 70 -11.50 18.50 6.09
N ALA A 71 -12.20 19.38 5.36
CA ALA A 71 -11.58 20.46 4.60
C ALA A 71 -10.87 21.49 5.49
N VAL A 72 -11.49 21.90 6.60
CA VAL A 72 -10.87 22.82 7.57
C VAL A 72 -9.64 22.17 8.20
N LEU A 73 -9.75 20.91 8.63
CA LEU A 73 -8.64 20.19 9.24
C LEU A 73 -7.47 20.02 8.28
N ALA A 74 -7.73 19.65 7.02
CA ALA A 74 -6.71 19.55 5.98
C ALA A 74 -6.00 20.88 5.74
N GLY A 75 -6.74 22.01 5.77
CA GLY A 75 -6.17 23.36 5.69
C GLY A 75 -5.20 23.66 6.83
N VAL A 76 -5.61 23.42 8.08
CA VAL A 76 -4.77 23.61 9.27
C VAL A 76 -3.53 22.71 9.24
N THR A 77 -3.68 21.45 8.87
CA THR A 77 -2.56 20.51 8.72
C THR A 77 -1.57 21.00 7.66
N HIS A 78 -2.06 21.48 6.50
CA HIS A 78 -1.21 22.02 5.45
C HIS A 78 -0.43 23.28 5.91
N GLU A 79 -1.08 24.19 6.63
CA GLU A 79 -0.40 25.35 7.24
C GLU A 79 0.74 24.92 8.17
N ARG A 80 0.54 23.88 9.00
CA ARG A 80 1.59 23.37 9.89
C ARG A 80 2.76 22.73 9.15
N ARG A 81 2.48 21.94 8.10
CA ARG A 81 3.52 21.32 7.26
C ARG A 81 4.33 22.35 6.46
N SER A 82 3.69 23.42 6.03
CA SER A 82 4.32 24.49 5.24
C SER A 82 4.96 25.61 6.08
N ASP A 83 4.90 25.53 7.41
CA ASP A 83 5.50 26.53 8.32
C ASP A 83 7.00 26.73 8.02
N PRO A 84 7.45 27.94 7.64
CA PRO A 84 8.86 28.22 7.42
C PRO A 84 9.76 27.90 8.62
N ALA A 85 9.25 28.00 9.86
CA ALA A 85 10.00 27.66 11.06
C ALA A 85 10.28 26.15 11.15
N LEU A 86 9.32 25.29 10.75
CA LEU A 86 9.53 23.85 10.62
C LEU A 86 10.64 23.56 9.61
N GLY A 87 10.53 24.17 8.42
CA GLY A 87 11.53 24.04 7.36
C GLY A 87 12.92 24.48 7.77
N LYS A 88 13.04 25.57 8.55
CA LYS A 88 14.31 26.06 9.08
C LYS A 88 14.97 25.04 10.02
N LEU A 89 14.22 24.48 10.96
CA LEU A 89 14.73 23.46 11.89
C LEU A 89 15.25 22.23 11.14
N ILE A 90 14.44 21.70 10.21
CA ILE A 90 14.79 20.54 9.39
C ILE A 90 16.08 20.81 8.61
N LYS A 91 16.16 21.95 7.89
CA LYS A 91 17.33 22.30 7.08
C LYS A 91 18.60 22.45 7.92
N GLU A 92 18.51 23.06 9.10
CA GLU A 92 19.65 23.24 9.99
C GLU A 92 20.19 21.90 10.50
N ILE A 93 19.30 20.99 10.92
CA ILE A 93 19.70 19.64 11.35
C ILE A 93 20.35 18.88 10.19
N VAL A 94 19.72 18.89 9.01
CA VAL A 94 20.23 18.17 7.83
C VAL A 94 21.58 18.71 7.36
N ALA A 95 21.82 20.03 7.46
CA ALA A 95 23.11 20.63 7.13
C ALA A 95 24.26 20.14 8.04
N ARG A 96 23.93 19.58 9.21
CA ARG A 96 24.87 19.07 10.21
C ARG A 96 24.89 17.55 10.29
N LYS A 97 24.29 16.85 9.33
CA LYS A 97 24.20 15.37 9.33
C LYS A 97 25.56 14.65 9.42
N ASP A 98 26.63 15.28 8.93
CA ASP A 98 27.99 14.74 8.92
C ASP A 98 28.81 15.19 10.15
N SER A 99 28.19 15.86 11.12
CA SER A 99 28.81 16.28 12.37
C SER A 99 28.72 15.19 13.45
N GLY A 100 29.64 15.21 14.41
CA GLY A 100 29.58 14.30 15.57
C GLY A 100 28.32 14.47 16.42
N GLU A 101 27.72 15.67 16.45
CA GLU A 101 26.47 15.93 17.19
C GLU A 101 25.27 15.15 16.62
N PHE A 102 25.26 14.84 15.33
CA PHE A 102 24.18 14.07 14.70
C PHE A 102 24.17 12.60 15.15
N GLU A 103 25.34 12.07 15.52
CA GLU A 103 25.48 10.71 16.05
C GLU A 103 24.90 10.56 17.48
N GLU A 104 24.69 11.67 18.19
CA GLU A 104 24.01 11.68 19.50
C GLU A 104 22.50 11.43 19.42
N LEU A 105 21.92 11.48 18.21
CA LEU A 105 20.52 11.13 17.98
C LEU A 105 20.33 9.61 17.96
N GLY A 106 19.18 9.13 18.43
CA GLY A 106 18.78 7.73 18.28
C GLY A 106 18.40 7.37 16.84
N GLU A 107 18.27 6.08 16.53
CA GLU A 107 17.91 5.62 15.18
C GLU A 107 16.54 6.16 14.70
N TYR A 108 15.52 6.19 15.59
CA TYR A 108 14.21 6.73 15.26
C TYR A 108 14.22 8.24 15.03
N GLU A 109 15.07 8.96 15.74
CA GLU A 109 15.18 10.42 15.60
C GLU A 109 15.84 10.76 14.26
N ARG A 110 16.92 10.04 13.91
CA ARG A 110 17.56 10.16 12.59
C ARG A 110 16.62 9.79 11.45
N SER A 111 15.84 8.70 11.59
CA SER A 111 14.85 8.33 10.55
C SER A 111 13.73 9.36 10.47
N THR A 112 13.28 9.90 11.60
CA THR A 112 12.28 10.97 11.66
C THR A 112 12.76 12.22 10.92
N ILE A 113 14.00 12.66 11.14
CA ILE A 113 14.57 13.81 10.42
C ILE A 113 14.63 13.54 8.91
N ARG A 114 15.07 12.35 8.51
CA ARG A 114 15.13 11.96 7.09
C ARG A 114 13.75 12.04 6.43
N LEU A 115 12.72 11.50 7.08
CA LEU A 115 11.35 11.47 6.56
C LEU A 115 10.69 12.84 6.58
N ALA A 116 10.88 13.61 7.66
CA ALA A 116 10.41 14.98 7.76
C ALA A 116 11.03 15.87 6.68
N HIS A 117 12.34 15.74 6.43
CA HIS A 117 13.02 16.45 5.36
C HIS A 117 12.48 16.08 3.98
N ARG A 118 12.27 14.78 3.73
CA ARG A 118 11.69 14.30 2.48
C ARG A 118 10.29 14.87 2.25
N SER A 119 9.39 14.77 3.24
CA SER A 119 8.02 15.29 3.11
C SER A 119 8.02 16.81 2.97
N TYR A 120 8.92 17.52 3.66
CA TYR A 120 9.05 18.98 3.50
C TYR A 120 9.42 19.37 2.07
N LEU A 121 10.44 18.74 1.48
CA LEU A 121 10.88 19.05 0.11
C LEU A 121 9.83 18.70 -0.95
N ARG A 122 9.06 17.64 -0.73
CA ARG A 122 8.11 17.10 -1.72
C ARG A 122 6.72 17.70 -1.63
N ASP A 123 6.18 17.80 -0.42
CA ASP A 123 4.76 18.08 -0.17
C ASP A 123 4.55 19.51 0.31
N SER A 124 5.47 20.03 1.12
CA SER A 124 5.32 21.35 1.75
C SER A 124 5.75 22.51 0.85
N LEU A 125 6.56 22.23 -0.18
CA LEU A 125 6.98 23.21 -1.19
C LEU A 125 6.10 23.21 -2.44
N LEU A 126 5.04 22.39 -2.48
CA LEU A 126 4.08 22.38 -3.58
C LEU A 126 3.35 23.74 -3.64
N PRO A 127 3.37 24.47 -4.78
CA PRO A 127 2.67 25.73 -4.87
C PRO A 127 1.17 25.57 -4.59
N THR A 128 0.62 26.46 -3.76
CA THR A 128 -0.80 26.45 -3.38
C THR A 128 -1.75 26.31 -4.57
N PRO A 129 -1.57 27.02 -5.71
CA PRO A 129 -2.47 26.86 -6.87
C PRO A 129 -2.51 25.43 -7.42
N LEU A 130 -1.36 24.74 -7.48
CA LEU A 130 -1.29 23.36 -7.97
C LEU A 130 -1.90 22.39 -6.96
N ALA A 131 -1.64 22.57 -5.67
CA ALA A 131 -2.27 21.79 -4.60
C ALA A 131 -3.81 21.92 -4.63
N THR A 132 -4.33 23.14 -4.78
CA THR A 132 -5.77 23.39 -4.91
C THR A 132 -6.36 22.76 -6.17
N ARG A 133 -5.67 22.87 -7.32
CA ARG A 133 -6.09 22.23 -8.58
C ARG A 133 -6.21 20.71 -8.41
N MET A 134 -5.20 20.06 -7.84
CA MET A 134 -5.19 18.63 -7.60
C MET A 134 -6.28 18.18 -6.62
N ALA A 135 -6.52 18.94 -5.55
CA ALA A 135 -7.59 18.64 -4.59
C ALA A 135 -8.98 18.69 -5.25
N ALA A 136 -9.25 19.74 -6.04
CA ALA A 136 -10.49 19.86 -6.80
C ALA A 136 -10.64 18.75 -7.86
N LEU A 137 -9.56 18.40 -8.54
CA LEU A 137 -9.53 17.32 -9.52
C LEU A 137 -9.76 15.94 -8.89
N SER A 138 -9.33 15.70 -7.65
CA SER A 138 -9.59 14.44 -6.94
C SER A 138 -11.08 14.21 -6.65
N SER A 139 -11.79 15.24 -6.18
CA SER A 139 -13.23 15.14 -5.95
C SER A 139 -14.00 14.95 -7.26
N ARG A 140 -13.78 15.85 -8.23
CA ARG A 140 -14.46 15.80 -9.53
C ARG A 140 -14.10 14.55 -10.33
N GLY A 141 -12.84 14.13 -10.28
CA GLY A 141 -12.34 12.98 -11.02
C GLY A 141 -12.94 11.67 -10.53
N TYR A 142 -13.16 11.52 -9.22
CA TYR A 142 -13.89 10.38 -8.66
C TYR A 142 -15.34 10.32 -9.15
N GLU A 143 -16.06 11.43 -9.12
CA GLU A 143 -17.46 11.49 -9.58
C GLU A 143 -17.60 11.17 -11.09
N VAL A 144 -16.70 11.74 -11.91
CA VAL A 144 -16.66 11.44 -13.35
C VAL A 144 -16.31 9.98 -13.58
N TRP A 145 -15.32 9.43 -12.87
CA TRP A 145 -14.98 8.01 -12.94
C TRP A 145 -16.16 7.10 -12.59
N ALA A 146 -16.87 7.39 -11.48
CA ALA A 146 -18.00 6.57 -11.04
C ALA A 146 -19.11 6.53 -12.10
N THR A 147 -19.42 7.69 -12.69
CA THR A 147 -20.41 7.81 -13.77
C THR A 147 -19.94 7.12 -15.06
N ALA A 148 -18.66 7.31 -15.42
CA ALA A 148 -18.06 6.68 -16.59
C ALA A 148 -18.09 5.15 -16.47
N ARG A 149 -17.74 4.60 -15.30
CA ARG A 149 -17.77 3.17 -15.02
C ARG A 149 -19.18 2.62 -15.12
N GLU A 150 -20.17 3.29 -14.51
CA GLU A 150 -21.58 2.87 -14.59
C GLU A 150 -22.07 2.80 -16.05
N ARG A 151 -21.65 3.75 -16.88
CA ARG A 151 -22.03 3.83 -18.31
C ARG A 151 -21.12 3.05 -19.24
N SER A 152 -20.02 2.50 -18.73
CA SER A 152 -18.93 1.94 -19.54
C SER A 152 -18.45 2.90 -20.64
N ASP A 153 -18.29 4.19 -20.31
CA ASP A 153 -17.91 5.24 -21.26
C ASP A 153 -16.54 5.84 -20.90
N TRP A 154 -15.46 5.28 -21.46
CA TRP A 154 -14.10 5.80 -21.24
C TRP A 154 -13.92 7.24 -21.73
N GLY A 155 -14.64 7.64 -22.78
CA GLY A 155 -14.54 8.98 -23.36
C GLY A 155 -14.85 10.09 -22.35
N MET A 156 -15.77 9.82 -21.41
CA MET A 156 -16.07 10.74 -20.29
C MET A 156 -14.87 10.96 -19.36
N PHE A 157 -14.02 9.94 -19.18
CA PHE A 157 -12.91 9.96 -18.24
C PHE A 157 -11.60 10.50 -18.84
N VAL A 158 -11.43 10.44 -20.16
CA VAL A 158 -10.23 10.95 -20.88
C VAL A 158 -9.81 12.37 -20.45
N PRO A 159 -10.71 13.37 -20.37
CA PRO A 159 -10.31 14.72 -19.98
C PRO A 159 -9.76 14.79 -18.55
N VAL A 160 -10.35 14.03 -17.63
CA VAL A 160 -9.89 13.95 -16.23
C VAL A 160 -8.52 13.31 -16.14
N LEU A 161 -8.32 12.18 -16.84
CA LEU A 161 -7.03 11.50 -16.84
C LEU A 161 -5.91 12.36 -17.44
N ARG A 162 -6.21 13.11 -18.51
CA ARG A 162 -5.26 14.06 -19.12
C ARG A 162 -4.87 15.16 -18.13
N GLU A 163 -5.85 15.75 -17.45
CA GLU A 163 -5.61 16.77 -16.42
C GLU A 163 -4.77 16.23 -15.25
N TRP A 164 -4.98 14.96 -14.87
CA TRP A 164 -4.16 14.31 -13.86
C TRP A 164 -2.71 14.17 -14.30
N VAL A 165 -2.47 13.67 -15.52
CA VAL A 165 -1.12 13.52 -16.08
C VAL A 165 -0.38 14.86 -16.08
N GLU A 166 -1.03 15.95 -16.51
CA GLU A 166 -0.48 17.30 -16.45
C GLU A 166 -0.11 17.70 -15.01
N CYS A 167 -1.04 17.58 -14.07
CA CYS A 167 -0.79 17.96 -12.68
C CYS A 167 0.36 17.17 -12.04
N LYS A 168 0.50 15.89 -12.37
CA LYS A 168 1.61 15.06 -11.86
C LYS A 168 2.97 15.47 -12.43
N ARG A 169 3.02 15.90 -13.69
CA ARG A 169 4.23 16.47 -14.31
C ARG A 169 4.59 17.81 -13.67
N ASP A 170 3.62 18.72 -13.54
CA ASP A 170 3.82 20.01 -12.88
C ASP A 170 4.33 19.83 -11.44
N TRP A 171 3.80 18.82 -10.71
CA TRP A 171 4.27 18.53 -9.35
C TRP A 171 5.74 18.10 -9.34
N LYS A 172 6.16 17.21 -10.25
CA LYS A 172 7.56 16.80 -10.36
C LYS A 172 8.49 18.00 -10.59
N GLU A 173 8.08 18.95 -11.43
CA GLU A 173 8.86 20.14 -11.76
C GLU A 173 9.03 21.10 -10.56
N CYS A 174 8.07 21.11 -9.64
CA CYS A 174 8.11 21.94 -8.43
C CYS A 174 9.09 21.41 -7.35
N VAL A 175 9.49 20.14 -7.39
CA VAL A 175 10.25 19.50 -6.32
C VAL A 175 11.75 19.41 -6.65
N GLN A 176 12.59 19.96 -5.76
CA GLN A 176 14.04 19.89 -5.87
C GLN A 176 14.59 18.53 -5.39
N GLY A 177 15.62 18.02 -6.08
CA GLY A 177 16.46 16.94 -5.57
C GLY A 177 15.98 15.51 -5.84
N ASN A 178 14.91 15.28 -6.60
CA ASN A 178 14.56 13.91 -6.99
C ASN A 178 15.28 13.45 -8.28
N VAL A 179 15.96 12.32 -8.18
CA VAL A 179 16.66 11.62 -9.25
C VAL A 179 15.67 10.67 -9.93
N GLY A 180 15.33 10.91 -11.19
CA GLY A 180 14.45 10.02 -11.96
C GLY A 180 13.39 10.76 -12.78
N GLY A 181 12.59 9.98 -13.50
CA GLY A 181 11.46 10.45 -14.30
C GLY A 181 10.28 10.94 -13.47
N VAL A 182 9.17 11.24 -14.14
CA VAL A 182 7.92 11.62 -13.46
C VAL A 182 7.38 10.41 -12.72
N TYR A 183 7.45 9.21 -13.30
CA TYR A 183 6.94 8.00 -12.65
C TYR A 183 7.68 7.66 -11.36
N ASP A 184 9.01 7.71 -11.37
CA ASP A 184 9.84 7.38 -10.20
C ASP A 184 9.52 8.30 -9.01
N PHE A 185 9.25 9.58 -9.27
CA PHE A 185 8.81 10.52 -8.24
C PHE A 185 7.45 10.19 -7.62
N LEU A 186 6.51 9.76 -8.44
CA LEU A 186 5.18 9.38 -7.97
C LEU A 186 5.25 8.06 -7.18
N LEU A 187 5.99 7.08 -7.70
CA LEU A 187 6.27 5.80 -7.04
C LEU A 187 6.94 6.00 -5.69
N ASP A 188 7.96 6.84 -5.59
CA ASP A 188 8.67 7.14 -4.34
C ASP A 188 7.71 7.65 -3.24
N GLY A 189 6.57 8.26 -3.64
CA GLY A 189 5.50 8.67 -2.73
C GLY A 189 4.85 7.53 -1.95
N TYR A 190 4.90 6.30 -2.47
CA TYR A 190 4.28 5.10 -1.89
C TYR A 190 5.31 4.04 -1.53
N GLU A 191 6.36 3.90 -2.33
CA GLU A 191 7.45 2.95 -2.14
C GLU A 191 8.80 3.68 -2.14
N ILE A 192 9.21 4.15 -0.97
CA ILE A 192 10.38 5.02 -0.79
C ILE A 192 11.64 4.38 -1.40
N GLY A 193 12.32 5.11 -2.27
CA GLY A 193 13.59 4.73 -2.88
C GLY A 193 13.48 3.70 -4.00
N PHE A 194 12.27 3.30 -4.41
CA PHE A 194 12.06 2.39 -5.53
C PHE A 194 12.00 3.13 -6.87
N THR A 195 12.31 2.42 -7.97
CA THR A 195 12.38 3.02 -9.32
C THR A 195 11.70 2.14 -10.36
N SER A 196 11.23 2.74 -11.44
CA SER A 196 10.72 2.06 -12.63
C SER A 196 11.74 1.07 -13.21
N ALA A 197 13.02 1.43 -13.27
CA ALA A 197 14.09 0.53 -13.72
C ALA A 197 14.17 -0.76 -12.85
N ARG A 198 13.99 -0.63 -11.54
CA ARG A 198 13.96 -1.80 -10.64
C ARG A 198 12.67 -2.61 -10.83
N LEU A 199 11.52 -1.95 -11.00
CA LEU A 199 10.24 -2.61 -11.28
C LEU A 199 10.26 -3.36 -12.61
N ASP A 200 10.84 -2.80 -13.67
CA ASP A 200 10.94 -3.42 -14.99
C ASP A 200 11.65 -4.78 -14.92
N VAL A 201 12.75 -4.86 -14.15
CA VAL A 201 13.47 -6.14 -13.94
C VAL A 201 12.60 -7.16 -13.20
N ILE A 202 11.95 -6.74 -12.12
CA ILE A 202 11.09 -7.61 -11.29
C ILE A 202 9.90 -8.11 -12.12
N PHE A 203 9.17 -7.21 -12.77
CA PHE A 203 7.94 -7.53 -13.49
C PHE A 203 8.20 -8.25 -14.81
N ALA A 204 9.31 -8.01 -15.50
CA ALA A 204 9.72 -8.82 -16.64
C ALA A 204 9.94 -10.29 -16.23
N TYR A 205 10.59 -10.51 -15.08
CA TYR A 205 10.78 -11.86 -14.54
C TYR A 205 9.43 -12.51 -14.15
N LEU A 206 8.56 -11.80 -13.43
CA LEU A 206 7.23 -12.32 -13.08
C LEU A 206 6.41 -12.68 -14.32
N LYS A 207 6.35 -11.82 -15.34
CA LYS A 207 5.62 -12.12 -16.58
C LYS A 207 6.17 -13.38 -17.27
N LYS A 208 7.50 -13.46 -17.40
CA LYS A 208 8.18 -14.59 -18.04
C LYS A 208 7.80 -15.92 -17.37
N GLU A 209 7.79 -15.96 -16.05
CA GLU A 209 7.61 -17.21 -15.30
C GLU A 209 6.14 -17.53 -14.98
N LEU A 210 5.30 -16.52 -14.74
CA LEU A 210 3.91 -16.72 -14.30
C LEU A 210 2.92 -16.87 -15.46
N ILE A 211 3.13 -16.22 -16.62
CA ILE A 211 2.20 -16.36 -17.75
C ILE A 211 2.11 -17.82 -18.24
N PRO A 212 3.21 -18.57 -18.43
CA PRO A 212 3.14 -19.99 -18.77
C PRO A 212 2.41 -20.82 -17.69
N LEU A 213 2.66 -20.53 -16.41
CA LEU A 213 2.02 -21.20 -15.29
C LEU A 213 0.50 -20.93 -15.26
N ILE A 214 0.08 -19.69 -15.43
CA ILE A 214 -1.33 -19.29 -15.53
C ILE A 214 -2.02 -20.07 -16.65
N ARG A 215 -1.41 -20.14 -17.84
CA ARG A 215 -1.97 -20.90 -18.97
C ARG A 215 -2.11 -22.39 -18.66
N ALA A 216 -1.10 -22.98 -18.02
CA ALA A 216 -1.12 -24.40 -17.65
C ALA A 216 -2.17 -24.72 -16.59
N VAL A 217 -2.32 -23.86 -15.56
CA VAL A 217 -3.34 -23.98 -14.51
C VAL A 217 -4.74 -23.78 -15.08
N SER A 218 -4.94 -22.78 -15.94
CA SER A 218 -6.22 -22.48 -16.58
C SER A 218 -6.73 -23.62 -17.47
N GLY A 219 -5.84 -24.47 -17.97
CA GLY A 219 -6.19 -25.67 -18.74
C GLY A 219 -6.65 -26.87 -17.90
N LYS A 220 -6.70 -26.74 -16.56
CA LYS A 220 -7.09 -27.82 -15.64
C LYS A 220 -8.50 -27.58 -15.09
N PRO A 221 -9.21 -28.64 -14.66
CA PRO A 221 -10.51 -28.49 -14.01
C PRO A 221 -10.42 -27.62 -12.74
N PRO A 222 -11.33 -26.66 -12.54
CA PRO A 222 -11.32 -25.83 -11.35
C PRO A 222 -11.62 -26.67 -10.09
N PRO A 223 -11.09 -26.28 -8.92
CA PRO A 223 -11.48 -26.86 -7.64
C PRO A 223 -12.98 -26.70 -7.36
N ASP A 224 -13.55 -27.65 -6.62
CA ASP A 224 -14.90 -27.49 -6.08
C ASP A 224 -14.88 -26.44 -4.95
N THR A 225 -15.70 -25.40 -5.11
CA THR A 225 -15.85 -24.30 -4.14
C THR A 225 -17.27 -24.23 -3.58
N SER A 226 -18.17 -25.14 -3.97
CA SER A 226 -19.60 -25.00 -3.71
C SER A 226 -19.95 -25.03 -2.23
N PHE A 227 -19.15 -25.68 -1.39
CA PHE A 227 -19.36 -25.75 0.06
C PHE A 227 -19.00 -24.45 0.80
N MET A 228 -18.36 -23.49 0.14
CA MET A 228 -18.08 -22.14 0.66
C MET A 228 -19.07 -21.09 0.14
N GLN A 229 -20.04 -21.54 -0.69
CA GLN A 229 -21.09 -20.74 -1.30
C GLN A 229 -22.44 -21.20 -0.75
N GLY A 230 -23.40 -20.29 -0.63
CA GLY A 230 -24.73 -20.56 -0.06
C GLY A 230 -25.08 -19.61 1.07
N ALA A 231 -26.17 -19.89 1.78
CA ALA A 231 -26.66 -18.98 2.83
C ALA A 231 -25.83 -19.12 4.11
N PHE A 232 -25.11 -18.06 4.49
CA PHE A 232 -24.32 -17.98 5.72
C PHE A 232 -24.77 -16.76 6.54
N ASP A 233 -25.29 -17.02 7.73
CA ASP A 233 -25.70 -15.98 8.67
C ASP A 233 -24.55 -15.02 9.00
N VAL A 234 -24.78 -13.72 8.84
CA VAL A 234 -23.74 -12.68 8.96
C VAL A 234 -23.30 -12.50 10.41
N ASP A 235 -24.16 -12.72 11.39
CA ASP A 235 -23.79 -12.62 12.80
C ASP A 235 -22.87 -13.78 13.19
N GLU A 236 -23.13 -14.99 12.68
CA GLU A 236 -22.22 -16.13 12.85
C GLU A 236 -20.88 -15.92 12.12
N GLN A 237 -20.89 -15.37 10.90
CA GLN A 237 -19.65 -14.98 10.21
C GLN A 237 -18.86 -13.99 11.04
N THR A 238 -19.52 -12.99 11.61
CA THR A 238 -18.92 -11.98 12.47
C THR A 238 -18.24 -12.62 13.69
N LYS A 239 -18.92 -13.54 14.39
CA LYS A 239 -18.33 -14.24 15.55
C LYS A 239 -17.06 -15.00 15.18
N VAL A 240 -17.07 -15.73 14.07
CA VAL A 240 -15.89 -16.49 13.60
C VAL A 240 -14.74 -15.55 13.23
N ASN A 241 -15.02 -14.47 12.50
CA ASN A 241 -14.01 -13.51 12.06
C ASN A 241 -13.38 -12.73 13.22
N HIS A 242 -14.17 -12.30 14.21
CA HIS A 242 -13.64 -11.71 15.44
C HIS A 242 -12.78 -12.71 16.25
N ARG A 243 -13.11 -14.01 16.21
CA ARG A 243 -12.26 -15.03 16.80
C ARG A 243 -10.93 -15.15 16.05
N ILE A 244 -10.96 -15.23 14.72
CA ILE A 244 -9.76 -15.31 13.88
C ILE A 244 -8.81 -14.13 14.19
N SER A 245 -9.31 -12.90 14.18
CA SER A 245 -8.46 -11.71 14.42
C SER A 245 -7.84 -11.70 15.82
N ARG A 246 -8.61 -12.08 16.85
CA ARG A 246 -8.08 -12.22 18.22
C ARG A 246 -7.04 -13.32 18.32
N ASP A 247 -7.27 -14.47 17.70
CA ASP A 247 -6.35 -15.61 17.75
C ASP A 247 -5.03 -15.26 17.04
N MET A 248 -5.07 -14.52 15.92
CA MET A 248 -3.89 -13.91 15.28
C MET A 248 -3.14 -12.92 16.20
N GLY A 249 -3.82 -12.44 17.24
CA GLY A 249 -3.26 -11.63 18.31
C GLY A 249 -3.57 -10.14 18.22
N PHE A 250 -4.64 -9.76 17.51
CA PHE A 250 -5.17 -8.40 17.50
C PHE A 250 -5.60 -7.97 18.91
N ASP A 251 -5.11 -6.83 19.37
CA ASP A 251 -5.46 -6.29 20.69
C ASP A 251 -6.73 -5.46 20.60
N THR A 252 -7.85 -6.06 21.01
CA THR A 252 -9.17 -5.41 21.05
C THR A 252 -9.30 -4.30 22.10
N THR A 253 -8.32 -4.14 23.00
CA THR A 253 -8.28 -2.98 23.91
C THR A 253 -7.62 -1.76 23.27
N ALA A 254 -6.90 -1.98 22.17
CA ALA A 254 -6.18 -0.98 21.39
C ALA A 254 -6.71 -0.88 19.95
N GLY A 255 -7.96 -1.31 19.73
CA GLY A 255 -8.52 -1.37 18.39
C GLY A 255 -9.90 -2.02 18.31
N ARG A 256 -10.48 -1.98 17.11
CA ARG A 256 -11.79 -2.60 16.81
C ARG A 256 -11.88 -3.07 15.36
N LEU A 257 -12.75 -4.06 15.14
CA LEU A 257 -13.17 -4.56 13.84
C LEU A 257 -14.64 -4.20 13.62
N ASP A 258 -14.94 -3.55 12.50
CA ASP A 258 -16.29 -3.14 12.09
C ASP A 258 -16.59 -3.59 10.65
N THR A 259 -17.73 -3.16 10.11
CA THR A 259 -18.10 -3.41 8.71
C THR A 259 -18.08 -2.14 7.88
N SER A 260 -17.68 -2.25 6.62
CA SER A 260 -17.70 -1.15 5.65
C SER A 260 -17.95 -1.71 4.24
N LEU A 261 -18.16 -0.82 3.26
CA LEU A 261 -18.33 -1.24 1.85
C LEU A 261 -17.03 -1.76 1.22
N HIS A 262 -15.90 -1.19 1.65
CA HIS A 262 -14.55 -1.52 1.19
C HIS A 262 -13.66 -1.68 2.43
N PRO A 263 -13.21 -2.90 2.76
CA PRO A 263 -12.31 -3.15 3.88
C PRO A 263 -11.09 -2.21 3.87
N PHE A 264 -10.67 -1.78 5.06
CA PHE A 264 -9.49 -0.96 5.27
C PHE A 264 -9.07 -0.97 6.74
N THR A 265 -7.81 -0.62 6.97
CA THR A 265 -7.20 -0.40 8.29
C THR A 265 -6.72 1.03 8.43
N THR A 266 -6.87 1.59 9.62
CA THR A 266 -6.45 2.95 9.94
C THR A 266 -6.12 3.12 11.42
N GLY A 267 -5.52 4.25 11.77
CA GLY A 267 -5.08 4.55 13.13
C GLY A 267 -3.61 4.22 13.33
N SER A 268 -3.20 4.10 14.59
CA SER A 268 -1.80 3.85 14.95
C SER A 268 -1.68 3.35 16.38
N SER A 269 -0.80 2.36 16.59
CA SER A 269 -0.36 1.85 17.90
C SER A 269 -1.46 1.43 18.86
N VAL A 270 -2.06 2.37 19.58
CA VAL A 270 -3.02 2.16 20.67
C VAL A 270 -4.48 2.42 20.28
N ASP A 271 -4.74 2.91 19.07
CA ASP A 271 -6.07 2.96 18.45
C ASP A 271 -5.93 2.58 16.97
N VAL A 272 -6.08 1.29 16.69
CA VAL A 272 -6.03 0.72 15.35
C VAL A 272 -7.39 0.13 14.99
N ARG A 273 -8.03 0.67 13.96
CA ARG A 273 -9.37 0.29 13.54
C ARG A 273 -9.29 -0.37 12.18
N MET A 274 -9.96 -1.50 12.04
CA MET A 274 -10.08 -2.22 10.79
C MET A 274 -11.54 -2.46 10.46
N THR A 275 -11.83 -2.64 9.19
CA THR A 275 -13.17 -2.98 8.72
C THR A 275 -13.11 -4.18 7.80
N THR A 276 -14.16 -4.98 7.79
CA THR A 276 -14.33 -6.08 6.84
C THR A 276 -15.68 -5.99 6.15
N ARG A 277 -15.97 -6.91 5.24
CA ARG A 277 -17.25 -7.00 4.55
C ARG A 277 -17.69 -8.46 4.50
N TYR A 278 -18.95 -8.69 4.85
CA TYR A 278 -19.57 -10.01 4.79
C TYR A 278 -20.55 -10.09 3.64
N LYS A 279 -20.61 -11.26 3.02
CA LYS A 279 -21.62 -11.62 2.03
C LYS A 279 -22.53 -12.69 2.62
N PRO A 280 -23.86 -12.56 2.55
CA PRO A 280 -24.76 -13.59 3.05
C PRO A 280 -24.75 -14.86 2.20
N ASP A 281 -24.19 -14.80 0.99
CA ASP A 281 -24.17 -15.88 0.00
C ASP A 281 -22.81 -16.60 -0.14
N GLU A 282 -21.77 -16.21 0.61
CA GLU A 282 -20.48 -16.89 0.63
C GLU A 282 -19.64 -16.56 1.88
N LEU A 283 -18.62 -17.39 2.20
CA LEU A 283 -17.81 -17.26 3.42
C LEU A 283 -16.49 -16.51 3.24
N MET A 284 -15.91 -16.54 2.04
CA MET A 284 -14.49 -16.27 1.88
C MET A 284 -14.18 -14.78 1.91
N GLU A 285 -15.03 -13.89 1.40
CA GLU A 285 -14.77 -12.43 1.43
C GLU A 285 -14.61 -11.93 2.86
N GLY A 286 -15.47 -12.39 3.77
CA GLY A 286 -15.38 -12.03 5.19
C GLY A 286 -14.10 -12.55 5.85
N ILE A 287 -13.74 -13.81 5.57
CA ILE A 287 -12.56 -14.48 6.16
C ILE A 287 -11.27 -13.85 5.65
N THR A 288 -11.04 -13.81 4.33
CA THR A 288 -9.79 -13.27 3.78
C THR A 288 -9.70 -11.77 4.03
N GLY A 289 -10.80 -11.02 3.93
CA GLY A 289 -10.85 -9.60 4.27
C GLY A 289 -10.47 -9.34 5.73
N THR A 290 -11.03 -10.11 6.68
CA THR A 290 -10.67 -9.96 8.10
C THR A 290 -9.21 -10.29 8.36
N VAL A 291 -8.69 -11.37 7.77
CA VAL A 291 -7.28 -11.77 7.94
C VAL A 291 -6.34 -10.73 7.33
N HIS A 292 -6.66 -10.24 6.12
CA HIS A 292 -5.89 -9.22 5.42
C HIS A 292 -5.77 -7.95 6.27
N GLU A 293 -6.89 -7.40 6.72
CA GLU A 293 -6.91 -6.18 7.52
C GLU A 293 -6.33 -6.40 8.92
N THR A 294 -6.48 -7.61 9.50
CA THR A 294 -5.77 -7.94 10.74
C THR A 294 -4.26 -7.92 10.54
N GLY A 295 -3.75 -8.34 9.37
CA GLY A 295 -2.33 -8.27 9.06
C GLY A 295 -1.79 -6.83 9.01
N HIS A 296 -2.52 -5.92 8.37
CA HIS A 296 -2.25 -4.48 8.45
C HIS A 296 -2.28 -3.98 9.90
N ALA A 297 -3.36 -4.30 10.62
CA ALA A 297 -3.57 -3.82 11.97
C ALA A 297 -2.50 -4.31 12.96
N LEU A 298 -2.00 -5.54 12.78
CA LEU A 298 -0.92 -6.08 13.60
C LEU A 298 0.41 -5.36 13.37
N TYR A 299 0.67 -4.87 12.15
CA TYR A 299 1.81 -3.99 11.91
C TYR A 299 1.65 -2.70 12.69
N ASP A 300 0.51 -2.03 12.55
CA ASP A 300 0.25 -0.74 13.20
C ASP A 300 0.24 -0.84 14.74
N GLN A 301 -0.28 -1.94 15.30
CA GLN A 301 -0.20 -2.24 16.75
C GLN A 301 1.21 -2.67 17.21
N GLY A 302 2.06 -3.08 16.27
CA GLY A 302 3.42 -3.57 16.51
C GLY A 302 4.51 -2.50 16.45
N ILE A 303 4.19 -1.26 16.09
CA ILE A 303 5.17 -0.16 16.01
C ILE A 303 5.68 0.25 17.40
N ASN A 304 6.82 0.95 17.42
CA ASN A 304 7.38 1.49 18.64
C ASN A 304 6.48 2.60 19.24
N LYS A 305 5.91 2.31 20.41
CA LYS A 305 4.95 3.20 21.09
C LYS A 305 5.54 4.54 21.55
N GLU A 306 6.82 4.57 21.89
CA GLU A 306 7.53 5.80 22.33
C GLU A 306 7.61 6.82 21.18
N TYR A 307 7.70 6.33 19.95
CA TYR A 307 7.85 7.14 18.74
C TYR A 307 6.59 7.12 17.87
N ALA A 308 5.45 6.61 18.34
CA ALA A 308 4.23 6.45 17.53
C ALA A 308 3.70 7.76 16.92
N MET A 309 4.01 8.90 17.55
CA MET A 309 3.64 10.24 17.06
C MET A 309 4.64 10.84 16.06
N LEU A 310 5.70 10.09 15.72
CA LEU A 310 6.78 10.53 14.84
C LEU A 310 6.90 9.59 13.64
N PRO A 311 7.21 10.13 12.44
CA PRO A 311 7.25 9.34 11.21
C PRO A 311 8.29 8.22 11.22
N GLY A 312 9.32 8.30 12.07
CA GLY A 312 10.33 7.26 12.20
C GLY A 312 9.79 5.90 12.67
N ALA A 313 8.68 5.87 13.41
CA ALA A 313 8.05 4.63 13.90
C ALA A 313 7.00 4.05 12.95
N TRP A 314 6.54 4.83 11.97
CA TRP A 314 5.46 4.42 11.08
C TRP A 314 5.89 3.35 10.09
N PRO A 315 4.93 2.64 9.48
CA PRO A 315 5.21 1.71 8.39
C PRO A 315 6.10 2.32 7.30
N LEU A 316 7.09 1.54 6.84
CA LEU A 316 8.13 2.01 5.94
C LEU A 316 7.61 2.48 4.58
N SER A 317 6.65 1.73 4.02
CA SER A 317 6.06 1.98 2.71
C SER A 317 4.72 1.28 2.59
N THR A 318 3.94 1.63 1.57
CA THR A 318 2.71 0.91 1.24
C THR A 318 2.99 -0.56 0.95
N GLY A 319 4.07 -0.89 0.22
CA GLY A 319 4.41 -2.27 -0.09
C GLY A 319 4.80 -3.09 1.14
N VAL A 320 5.53 -2.52 2.10
CA VAL A 320 5.87 -3.24 3.36
C VAL A 320 4.63 -3.41 4.22
N HIS A 321 3.69 -2.46 4.19
CA HIS A 321 2.43 -2.58 4.92
C HIS A 321 1.55 -3.67 4.30
N GLU A 322 1.42 -3.68 2.97
CA GLU A 322 0.76 -4.73 2.19
C GLU A 322 1.42 -6.10 2.36
N SER A 323 2.74 -6.15 2.54
CA SER A 323 3.39 -7.43 2.81
C SER A 323 2.91 -8.05 4.11
N GLN A 324 2.47 -7.26 5.10
CA GLN A 324 1.94 -7.81 6.35
C GLN A 324 0.53 -8.35 6.16
N SER A 325 -0.35 -7.63 5.44
CA SER A 325 -1.69 -8.14 5.12
C SER A 325 -1.62 -9.42 4.30
N LEU A 326 -0.85 -9.41 3.22
CA LEU A 326 -0.66 -10.56 2.34
C LEU A 326 0.11 -11.71 2.99
N PHE A 327 0.98 -11.44 3.97
CA PHE A 327 1.61 -12.51 4.75
C PHE A 327 0.55 -13.33 5.49
N TRP A 328 -0.34 -12.66 6.23
CA TRP A 328 -1.38 -13.34 6.98
C TRP A 328 -2.46 -13.93 6.08
N GLU A 329 -2.88 -13.22 5.04
CA GLU A 329 -3.88 -13.71 4.10
C GLU A 329 -3.35 -14.90 3.29
N ARG A 330 -2.27 -14.69 2.52
CA ARG A 330 -1.82 -15.64 1.50
C ARG A 330 -0.91 -16.74 2.03
N MET A 331 -0.02 -16.41 2.97
CA MET A 331 0.94 -17.40 3.50
C MET A 331 0.35 -18.21 4.65
N ILE A 332 -0.57 -17.62 5.44
CA ILE A 332 -1.21 -18.28 6.58
C ILE A 332 -2.63 -18.72 6.25
N CYS A 333 -3.58 -17.83 5.95
CA CYS A 333 -4.99 -18.20 5.76
C CYS A 333 -5.22 -19.14 4.57
N LEU A 334 -4.48 -18.98 3.47
CA LEU A 334 -4.59 -19.87 2.31
C LEU A 334 -3.74 -21.16 2.41
N SER A 335 -3.12 -21.43 3.57
CA SER A 335 -2.38 -22.66 3.86
C SER A 335 -3.28 -23.79 4.36
N PRO A 336 -2.95 -25.08 4.13
CA PRO A 336 -3.73 -26.19 4.70
C PRO A 336 -3.74 -26.19 6.23
N GLU A 337 -2.66 -25.74 6.87
CA GLU A 337 -2.53 -25.66 8.33
C GLU A 337 -3.60 -24.77 8.95
N PHE A 338 -3.90 -23.61 8.35
CA PHE A 338 -4.96 -22.74 8.87
C PHE A 338 -6.33 -23.43 8.85
N TRP A 339 -6.63 -24.16 7.77
CA TRP A 339 -7.90 -24.87 7.63
C TRP A 339 -8.00 -26.12 8.52
N HIS A 340 -6.89 -26.73 8.92
CA HIS A 340 -6.90 -27.76 9.97
C HIS A 340 -7.52 -27.25 11.28
N HIS A 341 -7.29 -25.97 11.62
CA HIS A 341 -7.86 -25.35 12.81
C HIS A 341 -9.28 -24.80 12.56
N TYR A 342 -9.48 -24.05 11.49
CA TYR A 342 -10.71 -23.26 11.30
C TYR A 342 -11.85 -23.99 10.58
N ALA A 343 -11.59 -25.01 9.76
CA ALA A 343 -12.67 -25.76 9.11
C ALA A 343 -13.61 -26.50 10.11
N PRO A 344 -13.11 -27.11 11.21
CA PRO A 344 -13.98 -27.61 12.27
C PRO A 344 -14.84 -26.52 12.93
N ILE A 345 -14.25 -25.37 13.24
CA ILE A 345 -14.95 -24.24 13.86
C ILE A 345 -16.05 -23.71 12.94
N LEU A 346 -15.77 -23.54 11.65
CA LEU A 346 -16.78 -23.12 10.68
C LEU A 346 -17.97 -24.08 10.61
N ARG A 347 -17.75 -25.39 10.72
CA ARG A 347 -18.85 -26.38 10.75
C ARG A 347 -19.69 -26.32 12.03
N GLU A 348 -19.11 -25.89 13.16
CA GLU A 348 -19.88 -25.66 14.39
C GLU A 348 -20.87 -24.49 14.22
N HIS A 349 -20.45 -23.43 13.53
CA HIS A 349 -21.27 -22.25 13.24
C HIS A 349 -22.22 -22.46 12.04
N PHE A 350 -21.80 -23.27 11.06
CA PHE A 350 -22.53 -23.54 9.82
C PHE A 350 -22.63 -25.06 9.57
N PRO A 351 -23.58 -25.76 10.21
CA PRO A 351 -23.73 -27.22 10.09
C PRO A 351 -24.06 -27.72 8.67
N THR A 352 -24.43 -26.82 7.76
CA THR A 352 -24.67 -27.11 6.34
C THR A 352 -23.38 -27.39 5.57
N ILE A 353 -22.22 -26.98 6.10
CA ILE A 353 -20.92 -27.26 5.50
C ILE A 353 -20.63 -28.77 5.65
N PRO A 354 -20.44 -29.51 4.53
CA PRO A 354 -20.13 -30.92 4.57
C PRO A 354 -18.76 -31.19 5.22
N ALA A 355 -18.61 -32.38 5.79
CA ALA A 355 -17.33 -32.86 6.32
C ALA A 355 -16.37 -33.27 5.18
N VAL A 356 -15.81 -32.29 4.48
CA VAL A 356 -14.80 -32.50 3.43
C VAL A 356 -13.38 -32.55 4.04
N PRO A 357 -12.43 -33.29 3.43
CA PRO A 357 -11.05 -33.32 3.91
C PRO A 357 -10.36 -31.95 3.75
N ILE A 358 -9.32 -31.67 4.56
CA ILE A 358 -8.57 -30.41 4.49
C ILE A 358 -7.91 -30.20 3.12
N SER A 359 -7.57 -31.26 2.41
CA SER A 359 -7.09 -31.16 1.03
C SER A 359 -8.14 -30.55 0.08
N ALA A 360 -9.44 -30.75 0.33
CA ALA A 360 -10.50 -30.10 -0.43
C ALA A 360 -10.59 -28.61 -0.09
N TRP A 361 -10.52 -28.24 1.19
CA TRP A 361 -10.41 -26.83 1.62
C TRP A 361 -9.22 -26.13 0.96
N HIS A 362 -8.03 -26.71 1.08
CA HIS A 362 -6.81 -26.15 0.52
C HIS A 362 -6.89 -25.96 -1.00
N ARG A 363 -7.55 -26.87 -1.73
CA ARG A 363 -7.79 -26.68 -3.17
C ARG A 363 -8.82 -25.59 -3.44
N ALA A 364 -9.92 -25.55 -2.68
CA ALA A 364 -11.03 -24.63 -2.91
C ALA A 364 -10.62 -23.16 -2.66
N VAL A 365 -9.93 -22.89 -1.56
CA VAL A 365 -9.49 -21.52 -1.20
C VAL A 365 -8.37 -20.99 -2.10
N ASN A 366 -7.72 -21.88 -2.85
CA ASN A 366 -6.70 -21.57 -3.84
C ASN A 366 -7.19 -21.83 -5.28
N ALA A 367 -8.50 -21.72 -5.49
CA ALA A 367 -9.07 -21.71 -6.84
C ALA A 367 -8.47 -20.54 -7.63
N SER A 368 -7.92 -20.83 -8.81
CA SER A 368 -7.27 -19.86 -9.67
C SER A 368 -7.94 -19.89 -11.03
N LYS A 369 -8.26 -18.71 -11.54
CA LYS A 369 -8.84 -18.54 -12.88
C LYS A 369 -8.55 -17.12 -13.38
N PRO A 370 -8.22 -16.96 -14.68
CA PRO A 370 -8.22 -15.66 -15.31
C PRO A 370 -9.57 -14.95 -15.11
N GLY A 371 -9.52 -13.72 -14.60
CA GLY A 371 -10.67 -12.85 -14.39
C GLY A 371 -10.34 -11.42 -14.79
N PHE A 372 -11.35 -10.56 -14.88
CA PHE A 372 -11.13 -9.16 -15.27
C PHE A 372 -10.85 -8.25 -14.07
N ILE A 373 -11.41 -8.57 -12.90
CA ILE A 373 -11.43 -7.68 -11.74
C ILE A 373 -10.23 -7.97 -10.83
N ARG A 374 -9.34 -6.99 -10.67
CA ARG A 374 -8.11 -7.13 -9.87
C ARG A 374 -8.38 -7.51 -8.42
N VAL A 375 -9.37 -6.89 -7.77
CA VAL A 375 -9.69 -7.14 -6.36
C VAL A 375 -10.31 -8.52 -6.11
N GLU A 376 -10.71 -9.23 -7.18
CA GLU A 376 -11.23 -10.61 -7.14
C GLU A 376 -10.20 -11.62 -7.68
N ALA A 377 -9.01 -11.16 -8.10
CA ALA A 377 -8.00 -12.00 -8.71
C ALA A 377 -7.31 -12.88 -7.66
N ASP A 378 -7.09 -14.13 -8.00
CA ASP A 378 -6.37 -15.09 -7.17
C ASP A 378 -4.85 -14.79 -7.12
N GLU A 379 -4.13 -15.44 -6.20
CA GLU A 379 -2.70 -15.20 -5.98
C GLU A 379 -1.83 -15.33 -7.24
N LEU A 380 -2.20 -16.23 -8.16
CA LEU A 380 -1.40 -16.52 -9.35
C LEU A 380 -1.65 -15.48 -10.46
N THR A 381 -2.88 -15.01 -10.62
CA THR A 381 -3.26 -14.06 -11.68
C THR A 381 -3.13 -12.60 -11.24
N TYR A 382 -3.25 -12.32 -9.95
CA TYR A 382 -3.18 -10.97 -9.36
C TYR A 382 -1.98 -10.12 -9.83
N PRO A 383 -0.73 -10.64 -9.91
CA PRO A 383 0.41 -9.85 -10.37
C PRO A 383 0.22 -9.28 -11.78
N MET A 384 -0.48 -9.99 -12.68
CA MET A 384 -0.69 -9.52 -14.06
C MET A 384 -1.56 -8.25 -14.10
N HIS A 385 -2.54 -8.16 -13.20
CA HIS A 385 -3.36 -6.96 -13.05
C HIS A 385 -2.55 -5.76 -12.54
N VAL A 386 -1.57 -5.98 -11.67
CA VAL A 386 -0.70 -4.91 -11.17
C VAL A 386 0.26 -4.45 -12.26
N ILE A 387 0.90 -5.39 -12.96
CA ILE A 387 1.91 -5.10 -13.97
C ILE A 387 1.31 -4.29 -15.13
N LEU A 388 0.10 -4.62 -15.61
CA LEU A 388 -0.50 -3.83 -16.68
C LEU A 388 -0.76 -2.36 -16.27
N ARG A 389 -1.17 -2.13 -15.02
CA ARG A 389 -1.44 -0.78 -14.50
C ARG A 389 -0.15 0.01 -14.37
N TYR A 390 0.90 -0.62 -13.83
CA TYR A 390 2.24 -0.04 -13.78
C TYR A 390 2.71 0.43 -15.16
N GLU A 391 2.64 -0.45 -16.17
CA GLU A 391 3.12 -0.13 -17.52
C GLU A 391 2.30 1.01 -18.15
N ILE A 392 0.97 0.98 -18.00
CA ILE A 392 0.10 2.05 -18.50
C ILE A 392 0.37 3.38 -17.80
N GLU A 393 0.48 3.37 -16.47
CA GLU A 393 0.75 4.59 -15.70
C GLU A 393 2.09 5.23 -16.06
N ARG A 394 3.15 4.42 -16.14
CA ARG A 394 4.48 4.87 -16.56
C ARG A 394 4.39 5.52 -17.94
N ASP A 395 3.80 4.83 -18.90
CA ASP A 395 3.74 5.32 -20.28
C ASP A 395 2.85 6.59 -20.40
N LEU A 396 1.79 6.71 -19.60
CA LEU A 396 0.96 7.93 -19.52
C LEU A 396 1.77 9.13 -19.01
N VAL A 397 2.40 9.02 -17.84
CA VAL A 397 3.09 10.16 -17.22
C VAL A 397 4.39 10.52 -17.92
N GLU A 398 5.06 9.56 -18.57
CA GLU A 398 6.25 9.81 -19.40
C GLU A 398 5.90 10.25 -20.83
N GLY A 399 4.61 10.26 -21.22
CA GLY A 399 4.16 10.82 -22.50
C GLY A 399 4.30 9.87 -23.68
N MET A 400 4.40 8.58 -23.41
CA MET A 400 4.48 7.49 -24.37
C MET A 400 3.10 6.92 -24.73
N LEU A 401 2.05 7.26 -23.98
CA LEU A 401 0.67 6.83 -24.21
C LEU A 401 -0.30 8.01 -24.07
N ASP A 402 -1.23 8.18 -25.03
CA ASP A 402 -2.35 9.12 -24.89
C ASP A 402 -3.48 8.46 -24.08
N PRO A 403 -4.12 9.18 -23.13
CA PRO A 403 -5.28 8.69 -22.38
C PRO A 403 -6.40 8.05 -23.22
N VAL A 404 -6.59 8.46 -24.48
CA VAL A 404 -7.61 7.89 -25.39
C VAL A 404 -7.33 6.42 -25.72
N ASP A 405 -6.07 6.03 -25.81
CA ASP A 405 -5.66 4.68 -26.26
C ASP A 405 -5.61 3.64 -25.13
N VAL A 406 -5.80 4.07 -23.86
CA VAL A 406 -5.71 3.21 -22.68
C VAL A 406 -6.60 1.97 -22.75
N PRO A 407 -7.89 2.02 -23.16
CA PRO A 407 -8.73 0.82 -23.22
C PRO A 407 -8.21 -0.24 -24.18
N LYS A 408 -7.63 0.18 -25.31
CA LYS A 408 -7.02 -0.74 -26.28
C LYS A 408 -5.78 -1.40 -25.68
N VAL A 409 -4.85 -0.60 -25.14
CA VAL A 409 -3.64 -1.13 -24.49
C VAL A 409 -3.99 -2.06 -23.33
N TRP A 410 -5.03 -1.72 -22.58
CA TRP A 410 -5.56 -2.55 -21.50
C TRP A 410 -6.03 -3.91 -22.02
N ALA A 411 -6.88 -3.93 -23.04
CA ALA A 411 -7.40 -5.16 -23.63
C ALA A 411 -6.28 -6.03 -24.20
N ASP A 412 -5.33 -5.43 -24.93
CA ASP A 412 -4.18 -6.13 -25.51
C ASP A 412 -3.33 -6.81 -24.42
N LYS A 413 -3.03 -6.09 -23.32
CA LYS A 413 -2.26 -6.64 -22.19
C LYS A 413 -3.01 -7.72 -21.41
N ILE A 414 -4.32 -7.55 -21.16
CA ILE A 414 -5.12 -8.59 -20.49
C ILE A 414 -5.19 -9.86 -21.36
N GLN A 415 -5.31 -9.71 -22.68
CA GLN A 415 -5.27 -10.84 -23.60
C GLN A 415 -3.89 -11.52 -23.62
N GLU A 416 -2.80 -10.76 -23.61
CA GLU A 416 -1.44 -11.28 -23.54
C GLU A 416 -1.18 -12.08 -22.26
N TYR A 417 -1.54 -11.49 -21.10
CA TYR A 417 -1.18 -12.00 -19.78
C TYR A 417 -2.12 -13.09 -19.28
N LEU A 418 -3.42 -12.92 -19.51
CA LEU A 418 -4.48 -13.76 -18.92
C LEU A 418 -5.28 -14.54 -19.97
N GLY A 419 -5.09 -14.27 -21.27
CA GLY A 419 -5.76 -15.01 -22.33
C GLY A 419 -7.24 -14.67 -22.53
N ILE A 420 -7.72 -13.59 -21.91
CA ILE A 420 -9.12 -13.13 -21.96
C ILE A 420 -9.19 -11.68 -22.45
N THR A 421 -10.34 -11.22 -22.89
CA THR A 421 -10.54 -9.82 -23.32
C THR A 421 -11.74 -9.22 -22.58
N PRO A 422 -11.61 -8.06 -21.92
CA PRO A 422 -12.73 -7.41 -21.26
C PRO A 422 -13.85 -7.09 -22.26
N PRO A 423 -15.12 -7.39 -21.95
CA PRO A 423 -16.23 -7.12 -22.87
C PRO A 423 -16.57 -5.62 -22.99
N ASN A 424 -16.12 -4.80 -22.04
CA ASN A 424 -16.38 -3.36 -21.98
C ASN A 424 -15.42 -2.65 -21.02
N ASP A 425 -15.44 -1.31 -21.00
CA ASP A 425 -14.53 -0.49 -20.19
C ASP A 425 -14.80 -0.58 -18.69
N ALA A 426 -16.05 -0.82 -18.28
CA ALA A 426 -16.44 -0.90 -16.86
C ALA A 426 -15.74 -2.03 -16.10
N VAL A 427 -15.50 -3.17 -16.77
CA VAL A 427 -14.68 -4.28 -16.27
C VAL A 427 -13.26 -4.30 -16.88
N GLY A 428 -12.97 -3.33 -17.75
CA GLY A 428 -11.66 -3.03 -18.31
C GLY A 428 -10.97 -1.88 -17.58
N ALA A 429 -10.60 -0.83 -18.32
CA ALA A 429 -9.81 0.29 -17.82
C ALA A 429 -10.51 1.16 -16.75
N LEU A 430 -11.84 1.11 -16.62
CA LEU A 430 -12.59 1.84 -15.59
C LEU A 430 -12.79 1.04 -14.30
N GLN A 431 -12.28 -0.20 -14.20
CA GLN A 431 -12.60 -1.05 -13.06
C GLN A 431 -12.11 -0.51 -11.70
N ASP A 432 -11.03 0.27 -11.69
CA ASP A 432 -10.39 0.80 -10.48
C ASP A 432 -10.53 2.32 -10.39
N MET A 433 -10.84 2.82 -9.19
CA MET A 433 -11.02 4.26 -8.90
C MET A 433 -9.73 5.07 -8.80
N HIS A 434 -8.58 4.41 -8.76
CA HIS A 434 -7.29 4.98 -8.39
C HIS A 434 -6.92 6.19 -9.25
N TRP A 435 -7.05 6.06 -10.57
CA TRP A 435 -6.78 7.17 -11.50
C TRP A 435 -7.81 8.29 -11.40
N GLY A 436 -9.06 8.00 -10.99
CA GLY A 436 -10.05 9.03 -10.72
C GLY A 436 -9.64 9.95 -9.56
N GLN A 437 -8.92 9.39 -8.59
CA GLN A 437 -8.38 10.12 -7.45
C GLN A 437 -6.93 10.61 -7.63
N GLY A 438 -6.31 10.33 -8.78
CA GLY A 438 -4.93 10.72 -9.08
C GLY A 438 -3.87 9.90 -8.35
N LEU A 439 -4.19 8.65 -7.97
CA LEU A 439 -3.23 7.70 -7.42
C LEU A 439 -2.46 7.07 -8.60
N VAL A 440 -1.19 7.45 -8.76
CA VAL A 440 -0.29 7.00 -9.83
C VAL A 440 1.03 6.60 -9.18
N GLY A 441 1.60 5.44 -9.53
CA GLY A 441 2.74 4.87 -8.81
C GLY A 441 2.33 4.02 -7.59
N TYR A 442 1.02 3.87 -7.35
CA TYR A 442 0.47 3.14 -6.21
C TYR A 442 0.43 1.63 -6.46
N PHE A 443 -0.09 1.18 -7.61
CA PHE A 443 -0.31 -0.25 -7.85
C PHE A 443 0.91 -1.17 -7.69
N PRO A 444 2.15 -0.78 -8.07
CA PRO A 444 3.31 -1.66 -7.92
C PRO A 444 3.50 -2.18 -6.49
N THR A 445 3.11 -1.39 -5.48
CA THR A 445 3.27 -1.72 -4.06
C THR A 445 2.56 -3.03 -3.71
N TYR A 446 1.44 -3.34 -4.37
CA TYR A 446 0.68 -4.55 -4.14
C TYR A 446 1.46 -5.84 -4.46
N THR A 447 2.12 -5.85 -5.62
CA THR A 447 2.93 -7.03 -6.02
C THR A 447 4.25 -7.07 -5.25
N LEU A 448 4.84 -5.92 -4.94
CA LEU A 448 6.01 -5.87 -4.03
C LEU A 448 5.67 -6.43 -2.65
N GLY A 449 4.49 -6.11 -2.12
CA GLY A 449 3.96 -6.67 -0.88
C GLY A 449 3.87 -8.19 -0.92
N ALA A 450 3.33 -8.75 -2.02
CA ALA A 450 3.23 -10.20 -2.20
C ALA A 450 4.61 -10.89 -2.24
N ILE A 451 5.59 -10.29 -2.93
CA ILE A 451 6.96 -10.81 -2.98
C ILE A 451 7.57 -10.78 -1.56
N MET A 452 7.50 -9.64 -0.88
CA MET A 452 8.04 -9.49 0.47
C MET A 452 7.38 -10.43 1.48
N ALA A 453 6.06 -10.64 1.38
CA ALA A 453 5.32 -11.58 2.22
C ALA A 453 5.90 -13.01 2.09
N SER A 454 6.18 -13.47 0.86
CA SER A 454 6.79 -14.78 0.64
C SER A 454 8.21 -14.89 1.20
N MET A 455 9.01 -13.81 1.07
CA MET A 455 10.37 -13.75 1.62
C MET A 455 10.37 -13.78 3.15
N PHE A 456 9.50 -12.99 3.78
CA PHE A 456 9.35 -12.95 5.23
C PHE A 456 8.83 -14.27 5.76
N TYR A 457 7.89 -14.92 5.08
CA TYR A 457 7.34 -16.20 5.50
C TYR A 457 8.39 -17.30 5.46
N LYS A 458 9.15 -17.40 4.36
CA LYS A 458 10.29 -18.32 4.27
C LYS A 458 11.25 -18.12 5.44
N LYS A 459 11.55 -16.87 5.79
CA LYS A 459 12.46 -16.57 6.91
C LYS A 459 11.85 -16.89 8.27
N ALA A 460 10.55 -16.70 8.45
CA ALA A 460 9.83 -17.09 9.66
C ALA A 460 9.84 -18.62 9.84
N GLN A 461 9.66 -19.39 8.76
CA GLN A 461 9.75 -20.86 8.79
C GLN A 461 11.14 -21.35 9.22
N GLU A 462 12.21 -20.69 8.78
CA GLU A 462 13.58 -21.01 9.22
C GLU A 462 13.82 -20.67 10.69
N ALA A 463 13.22 -19.59 11.19
CA ALA A 463 13.48 -19.05 12.52
C ALA A 463 12.60 -19.64 13.62
N ILE A 464 11.41 -20.15 13.29
CA ILE A 464 10.40 -20.62 14.25
C ILE A 464 10.24 -22.13 14.13
N PRO A 465 10.70 -22.91 15.12
CA PRO A 465 10.48 -24.35 15.14
C PRO A 465 8.99 -24.71 15.16
N ASP A 466 8.60 -25.72 14.38
CA ASP A 466 7.21 -26.21 14.27
C ASP A 466 6.20 -25.12 13.87
N LEU A 467 6.58 -24.14 13.05
CA LEU A 467 5.65 -23.07 12.65
C LEU A 467 4.34 -23.62 12.05
N SER A 468 4.41 -24.58 11.13
CA SER A 468 3.22 -25.23 10.55
C SER A 468 2.34 -25.93 11.60
N GLY A 469 2.95 -26.61 12.57
CA GLY A 469 2.21 -27.27 13.66
C GLY A 469 1.52 -26.26 14.57
N GLN A 470 2.17 -25.14 14.88
CA GLN A 470 1.58 -24.03 15.64
C GLN A 470 0.37 -23.44 14.90
N VAL A 471 0.49 -23.15 13.61
CA VAL A 471 -0.63 -22.66 12.77
C VAL A 471 -1.79 -23.67 12.76
N SER A 472 -1.50 -24.97 12.65
CA SER A 472 -2.51 -26.03 12.67
C SER A 472 -3.29 -26.13 13.99
N ARG A 473 -2.73 -25.61 15.08
CA ARG A 473 -3.37 -25.56 16.41
C ARG A 473 -3.99 -24.19 16.72
N GLY A 474 -3.93 -23.22 15.80
CA GLY A 474 -4.39 -21.85 16.02
C GLY A 474 -3.46 -21.02 16.93
N GLU A 475 -2.18 -21.40 17.02
CA GLU A 475 -1.18 -20.76 17.88
C GLU A 475 -0.35 -19.74 17.09
N PHE A 476 -0.76 -18.47 17.08
CA PHE A 476 -0.09 -17.44 16.27
C PHE A 476 0.90 -16.54 17.02
N LYS A 477 1.01 -16.70 18.34
CA LYS A 477 1.77 -15.79 19.22
C LYS A 477 3.25 -15.67 18.83
N GLN A 478 3.94 -16.79 18.58
CA GLN A 478 5.37 -16.77 18.24
C GLN A 478 5.62 -16.10 16.88
N LEU A 479 4.76 -16.40 15.90
CA LEU A 479 4.80 -15.81 14.57
C LEU A 479 4.61 -14.28 14.63
N ARG A 480 3.55 -13.83 15.33
CA ARG A 480 3.28 -12.41 15.54
C ARG A 480 4.45 -11.70 16.22
N GLU A 481 5.03 -12.30 17.26
CA GLU A 481 6.16 -11.69 17.98
C GLU A 481 7.43 -11.63 17.12
N TRP A 482 7.67 -12.64 16.28
CA TRP A 482 8.76 -12.61 15.31
C TRP A 482 8.59 -11.45 14.32
N LEU A 483 7.39 -11.28 13.73
CA LEU A 483 7.09 -10.16 12.85
C LEU A 483 7.26 -8.81 13.56
N ARG A 484 6.79 -8.72 14.81
CA ARG A 484 6.94 -7.51 15.63
C ARG A 484 8.40 -7.11 15.80
N VAL A 485 9.24 -8.05 16.19
CA VAL A 485 10.66 -7.78 16.45
C VAL A 485 11.44 -7.49 15.17
N LYS A 486 11.14 -8.22 14.07
CA LYS A 486 11.92 -8.13 12.83
C LYS A 486 11.47 -7.01 11.91
N ILE A 487 10.18 -6.64 11.94
CA ILE A 487 9.56 -5.75 10.97
C ILE A 487 8.75 -4.65 11.65
N HIS A 488 7.81 -4.97 12.55
CA HIS A 488 6.84 -3.96 12.98
C HIS A 488 7.46 -2.86 13.84
N ASN A 489 8.23 -3.27 14.85
CA ASN A 489 8.85 -2.35 15.78
C ASN A 489 9.91 -1.49 15.09
N THR A 490 10.53 -1.95 13.98
CA THR A 490 11.55 -1.17 13.27
C THR A 490 10.99 -0.02 12.45
N GLY A 491 9.66 0.10 12.31
CA GLY A 491 9.01 1.21 11.62
C GLY A 491 9.69 1.58 10.31
N SER A 492 10.13 2.84 10.22
CA SER A 492 10.81 3.38 9.05
C SER A 492 12.31 3.60 9.28
N LEU A 493 12.96 2.77 10.10
CA LEU A 493 14.41 2.87 10.35
C LEU A 493 15.24 2.61 9.08
N CYS A 494 14.88 1.56 8.33
CA CYS A 494 15.48 1.27 7.02
C CYS A 494 15.17 2.38 6.00
N ARG A 495 16.07 2.58 5.04
CA ARG A 495 15.88 3.64 4.01
C ARG A 495 14.86 3.29 2.94
N ASN A 496 14.69 2.01 2.63
CA ASN A 496 13.76 1.48 1.65
C ASN A 496 13.46 -0.01 1.91
N ALA A 497 12.52 -0.58 1.15
CA ALA A 497 12.11 -1.97 1.27
C ALA A 497 13.23 -2.98 0.97
N ASP A 498 14.12 -2.71 0.00
CA ASP A 498 15.26 -3.57 -0.29
C ASP A 498 16.20 -3.71 0.92
N GLU A 499 16.47 -2.61 1.64
CA GLU A 499 17.28 -2.64 2.86
C GLU A 499 16.60 -3.41 4.00
N LEU A 500 15.28 -3.28 4.15
CA LEU A 500 14.52 -4.08 5.11
C LEU A 500 14.60 -5.58 4.78
N CYS A 501 14.42 -5.95 3.51
CA CYS A 501 14.57 -7.33 3.04
C CYS A 501 15.99 -7.85 3.28
N VAL A 502 17.04 -7.07 3.03
CA VAL A 502 18.42 -7.48 3.33
C VAL A 502 18.58 -7.73 4.84
N ARG A 503 18.05 -6.84 5.68
CA ARG A 503 18.15 -6.96 7.15
C ARG A 503 17.43 -8.20 7.69
N VAL A 504 16.27 -8.54 7.13
CA VAL A 504 15.43 -9.65 7.62
C VAL A 504 15.79 -10.97 6.95
N CYS A 505 15.87 -10.98 5.62
CA CYS A 505 15.99 -12.16 4.78
C CYS A 505 17.42 -12.42 4.27
N GLY A 506 18.32 -11.43 4.31
CA GLY A 506 19.70 -11.55 3.84
C GLY A 506 19.90 -11.19 2.36
N SER A 507 18.85 -10.79 1.65
CA SER A 507 18.88 -10.37 0.24
C SER A 507 17.89 -9.23 0.00
N PRO A 508 18.09 -8.38 -1.04
CA PRO A 508 17.06 -7.42 -1.48
C PRO A 508 15.81 -8.17 -1.98
N ILE A 509 14.76 -7.43 -2.35
CA ILE A 509 13.52 -7.99 -2.89
C ILE A 509 13.84 -8.96 -4.03
N ASP A 510 13.41 -10.21 -3.86
CA ASP A 510 13.76 -11.31 -4.75
C ASP A 510 12.49 -11.94 -5.35
N PRO A 511 12.17 -11.65 -6.62
CA PRO A 511 10.99 -12.20 -7.26
C PRO A 511 11.09 -13.71 -7.53
N GLU A 512 12.29 -14.30 -7.52
CA GLU A 512 12.47 -15.74 -7.74
C GLU A 512 11.85 -16.55 -6.59
N LEU A 513 12.00 -16.10 -5.35
CA LEU A 513 11.39 -16.76 -4.19
C LEU A 513 9.86 -16.79 -4.28
N PHE A 514 9.25 -15.69 -4.73
CA PHE A 514 7.81 -15.61 -4.92
C PHE A 514 7.34 -16.52 -6.06
N VAL A 515 8.05 -16.52 -7.20
CA VAL A 515 7.74 -17.41 -8.33
C VAL A 515 7.85 -18.87 -7.93
N ASN A 516 8.91 -19.26 -7.23
CA ASN A 516 9.11 -20.65 -6.77
C ASN A 516 7.99 -21.07 -5.80
N TYR A 517 7.59 -20.20 -4.88
CA TYR A 517 6.42 -20.42 -4.02
C TYR A 517 5.15 -20.72 -4.84
N LEU A 518 4.84 -19.88 -5.83
CA LEU A 518 3.66 -20.07 -6.68
C LEU A 518 3.77 -21.36 -7.53
N LYS A 519 4.95 -21.64 -8.11
CA LYS A 519 5.19 -22.88 -8.87
C LYS A 519 4.98 -24.12 -8.02
N ASP A 520 5.52 -24.14 -6.79
CA ASP A 520 5.37 -25.25 -5.86
C ASP A 520 3.91 -25.45 -5.44
N LYS A 521 3.22 -24.36 -5.10
CA LYS A 521 1.83 -24.38 -4.64
C LYS A 521 0.87 -24.79 -5.76
N PHE A 522 0.85 -24.04 -6.86
CA PHE A 522 -0.09 -24.27 -7.96
C PHE A 522 0.27 -25.51 -8.79
N GLY A 523 1.56 -25.86 -8.90
CA GLY A 523 2.00 -27.12 -9.51
C GLY A 523 1.42 -28.34 -8.79
N LYS A 524 1.46 -28.36 -7.45
CA LYS A 524 0.85 -29.42 -6.63
C LYS A 524 -0.68 -29.40 -6.69
N LEU A 525 -1.31 -28.24 -6.56
CA LEU A 525 -2.77 -28.10 -6.50
C LEU A 525 -3.48 -28.50 -7.81
N TYR A 526 -2.83 -28.26 -8.96
CA TYR A 526 -3.39 -28.48 -10.30
C TYR A 526 -2.72 -29.63 -11.07
N GLY A 527 -1.71 -30.29 -10.50
CA GLY A 527 -0.99 -31.38 -11.16
C GLY A 527 -0.28 -30.91 -12.43
N VAL A 528 0.49 -29.83 -12.31
CA VAL A 528 1.26 -29.19 -13.38
C VAL A 528 2.74 -29.25 -13.04
N ASP A 529 3.58 -29.64 -13.99
CA ASP A 529 5.03 -29.62 -13.83
C ASP A 529 5.58 -28.20 -14.08
N ALA A 530 5.42 -27.33 -13.08
CA ALA A 530 5.62 -25.89 -13.20
C ALA A 530 7.06 -25.46 -13.53
N TYR A 531 8.05 -26.34 -13.32
CA TYR A 531 9.46 -26.06 -13.61
C TYR A 531 9.88 -26.46 -15.02
N LYS A 532 8.98 -27.07 -15.81
CA LYS A 532 9.21 -27.43 -17.23
C LYS A 532 8.48 -26.52 -18.23
N LEU A 533 7.73 -25.53 -17.74
CA LEU A 533 6.91 -24.63 -18.55
C LEU A 533 7.71 -23.54 -19.26
#